data_AF-A0A7S2XHS6-F1
#
_entry.id   AF-A0A7S2XHS6-F1
#
_cell.length_a   1.000
_cell.length_b   1.000
_cell.length_c   1.000
_cell.angle_alpha   90.00
_cell.angle_beta   90.00
_cell.angle_gamma   90.00
#
_symmetry.space_group_name_H-M   'P 1'
#
loop_
_entity.id
_entity.type
_entity.pdbx_description
1 polymer ?
#
loop_
_entity_poly.entity_id
_entity_poly.type
_entity_poly.pdbx_seq_one_letter_code
_entity_poly.pdbx_strand_id
1 'polypeptide(L)'
;EYTEWTNIQLDQVNSPEHIQVSYEAALQSFVLLKNTEKTLPLSKGMKIAVIGPQGNATRGMLSDYWGDEACPGKTFDCIETIGDAIEKANKGGVTVQSMGVDINSTDASRIPHALSLANGSDAVVLVLGIDMTIEVEGTDRTDITLPGLQPLLASKILRLGKPTVLGLVNGVMLA
;
A
#
# COMPACT_ATOMS: atom_id res chain seq x y z
N GLU A 1 -35.33 18.60 23.05
CA GLU A 1 -34.57 17.94 24.11
C GLU A 1 -33.14 17.76 23.63
N TYR A 2 -32.15 18.14 24.45
CA TYR A 2 -30.75 17.89 24.19
C TYR A 2 -30.39 16.55 24.86
N THR A 3 -29.90 15.58 24.08
CA THR A 3 -29.36 14.30 24.58
C THR A 3 -27.85 14.41 24.74
N GLU A 4 -27.19 13.45 25.38
CA GLU A 4 -25.73 13.39 25.45
C GLU A 4 -25.06 13.50 24.06
N TRP A 5 -25.71 12.95 23.03
CA TRP A 5 -25.27 12.96 21.64
C TRP A 5 -25.37 14.33 20.96
N THR A 6 -26.22 15.22 21.46
CA THR A 6 -26.35 16.58 20.91
C THR A 6 -25.22 17.52 21.31
N ASN A 7 -24.33 17.09 22.21
CA ASN A 7 -23.16 17.86 22.65
C ASN A 7 -21.89 17.54 21.85
N ILE A 8 -21.92 16.57 20.93
CA ILE A 8 -20.76 16.21 20.12
C ILE A 8 -20.36 17.39 19.23
N GLN A 9 -19.10 17.79 19.33
CA GLN A 9 -18.53 18.89 18.56
C GLN A 9 -17.70 18.35 17.39
N LEU A 10 -17.54 19.17 16.34
CA LEU A 10 -16.80 18.77 15.12
C LEU A 10 -15.32 18.50 15.39
N ASP A 11 -14.72 19.14 16.40
CA ASP A 11 -13.32 18.93 16.80
C ASP A 11 -13.09 17.55 17.46
N GLN A 12 -14.15 16.83 17.82
CA GLN A 12 -14.09 15.44 18.28
C GLN A 12 -14.03 14.45 17.10
N VAL A 13 -14.45 14.85 15.90
CA VAL A 13 -14.29 14.04 14.69
C VAL A 13 -12.82 14.03 14.29
N ASN A 14 -12.28 12.84 14.03
CA ASN A 14 -10.86 12.67 13.71
C ASN A 14 -9.89 13.22 14.79
N SER A 15 -10.31 13.15 16.07
CA SER A 15 -9.46 13.54 17.20
C SER A 15 -8.19 12.66 17.28
N PRO A 16 -7.13 13.11 17.99
CA PRO A 16 -5.93 12.31 18.19
C PRO A 16 -6.20 10.91 18.75
N GLU A 17 -7.20 10.77 19.62
CA GLU A 17 -7.62 9.48 20.21
C GLU A 17 -8.23 8.56 19.14
N HIS A 18 -9.10 9.08 18.25
CA HIS A 18 -9.67 8.30 17.15
C HIS A 18 -8.60 7.87 16.14
N ILE A 19 -7.66 8.77 15.83
CA ILE A 19 -6.51 8.45 14.96
C ILE A 19 -5.66 7.35 15.60
N GLN A 20 -5.42 7.42 16.92
CA GLN A 20 -4.65 6.41 17.64
C GLN A 20 -5.33 5.04 17.62
N VAL A 21 -6.65 4.98 17.83
CA VAL A 21 -7.42 3.71 17.74
C VAL A 21 -7.37 3.15 16.32
N SER A 22 -7.52 4.00 15.29
CA SER A 22 -7.41 3.58 13.88
C SER A 22 -6.02 3.02 13.57
N TYR A 23 -4.96 3.68 14.06
CA TYR A 23 -3.58 3.22 13.92
C TYR A 23 -3.34 1.87 14.60
N GLU A 24 -3.83 1.68 15.82
CA GLU A 24 -3.71 0.41 16.54
C GLU A 24 -4.47 -0.74 15.86
N ALA A 25 -5.66 -0.45 15.33
CA ALA A 25 -6.42 -1.42 14.55
C ALA A 25 -5.67 -1.83 13.28
N ALA A 26 -5.07 -0.86 12.56
CA ALA A 26 -4.26 -1.14 11.38
C ALA A 26 -3.03 -2.00 11.71
N LEU A 27 -2.30 -1.68 12.80
CA LEU A 27 -1.14 -2.46 13.24
C LEU A 27 -1.47 -3.93 13.54
N GLN A 28 -2.66 -4.19 14.08
CA GLN A 28 -3.13 -5.53 14.41
C GLN A 28 -3.75 -6.28 13.21
N SER A 29 -4.00 -5.57 12.10
CA SER A 29 -4.64 -6.13 10.91
C SER A 29 -3.64 -6.68 9.88
N PHE A 30 -2.34 -6.40 10.03
CA PHE A 30 -1.30 -6.96 9.15
C PHE A 30 -1.01 -8.42 9.49
N VAL A 31 -0.98 -9.27 8.45
CA VAL A 31 -0.64 -10.69 8.58
C VAL A 31 0.70 -10.96 7.90
N LEU A 32 1.71 -11.34 8.69
CA LEU A 32 3.00 -11.79 8.16
C LEU A 32 2.91 -13.26 7.73
N LEU A 33 2.70 -13.50 6.43
CA LEU A 33 2.55 -14.85 5.89
C LEU A 33 3.88 -15.61 5.77
N LYS A 34 4.98 -14.92 5.45
CA LYS A 34 6.29 -15.53 5.20
C LYS A 34 7.41 -14.57 5.60
N ASN A 35 8.43 -15.08 6.30
CA ASN A 35 9.67 -14.36 6.59
C ASN A 35 10.88 -15.29 6.48
N THR A 36 11.42 -15.42 5.27
CA THR A 36 12.62 -16.23 5.00
C THR A 36 13.89 -15.42 5.22
N GLU A 37 14.97 -16.09 5.63
CA GLU A 37 16.29 -15.48 5.86
C GLU A 37 16.28 -14.30 6.85
N LYS A 38 15.25 -14.20 7.69
CA LYS A 38 15.03 -13.06 8.60
C LYS A 38 15.09 -11.71 7.86
N THR A 39 14.52 -11.66 6.66
CA THR A 39 14.47 -10.45 5.82
C THR A 39 13.81 -9.28 6.56
N LEU A 40 12.72 -9.57 7.29
CA LEU A 40 12.07 -8.59 8.16
C LEU A 40 12.53 -8.75 9.62
N PRO A 41 12.70 -7.63 10.36
CA PRO A 41 12.51 -6.24 9.92
C PRO A 41 13.68 -5.70 9.08
N LEU A 42 13.38 -4.82 8.12
CA LEU A 42 14.42 -4.09 7.37
C LEU A 42 15.18 -3.12 8.30
N SER A 43 16.48 -2.96 8.03
CA SER A 43 17.29 -1.98 8.75
C SER A 43 17.05 -0.57 8.23
N LYS A 44 17.17 0.43 9.12
CA LYS A 44 17.17 1.84 8.73
C LYS A 44 18.49 2.21 8.06
N GLY A 45 18.51 3.29 7.30
CA GLY A 45 19.72 3.77 6.62
C GLY A 45 19.96 3.10 5.26
N MET A 46 19.09 2.17 4.85
CA MET A 46 19.22 1.45 3.59
C MET A 46 18.76 2.32 2.41
N LYS A 47 19.21 1.98 1.21
CA LYS A 47 18.54 2.40 -0.01
C LYS A 47 17.40 1.41 -0.33
N ILE A 48 16.15 1.85 -0.22
CA ILE A 48 14.96 1.01 -0.40
C ILE A 48 14.23 1.44 -1.68
N ALA A 49 13.92 0.46 -2.54
CA ALA A 49 13.01 0.69 -3.66
C ALA A 49 11.59 0.22 -3.31
N VAL A 50 10.63 1.15 -3.26
CA VAL A 50 9.20 0.84 -3.13
C VAL A 50 8.61 0.73 -4.53
N ILE A 51 8.19 -0.47 -4.93
CA ILE A 51 7.79 -0.79 -6.29
C ILE A 51 6.39 -1.39 -6.30
N GLY A 52 5.57 -1.03 -7.28
CA GLY A 52 4.25 -1.61 -7.49
C GLY A 52 3.12 -0.58 -7.39
N PRO A 53 1.94 -0.87 -7.99
CA PRO A 53 0.85 0.09 -8.11
C PRO A 53 0.31 0.55 -6.75
N GLN A 54 0.38 -0.29 -5.72
CA GLN A 54 -0.12 0.03 -4.38
C GLN A 54 0.90 0.78 -3.52
N GLY A 55 2.15 0.95 -3.97
CA GLY A 55 3.20 1.61 -3.20
C GLY A 55 2.96 3.12 -3.00
N ASN A 56 2.30 3.76 -3.97
CA ASN A 56 2.01 5.20 -3.99
C ASN A 56 0.49 5.46 -4.09
N ALA A 57 -0.32 4.50 -3.66
CA ALA A 57 -1.78 4.62 -3.70
C ALA A 57 -2.28 5.26 -2.39
N THR A 58 -3.19 6.21 -2.51
CA THR A 58 -3.94 6.79 -1.37
C THR A 58 -5.35 6.19 -1.32
N ARG A 59 -6.11 6.37 -2.40
CA ARG A 59 -7.48 5.82 -2.54
C ARG A 59 -7.52 4.30 -2.46
N GLY A 60 -6.56 3.61 -3.07
CA GLY A 60 -6.50 2.14 -3.12
C GLY A 60 -6.43 1.47 -1.74
N MET A 61 -6.07 2.22 -0.69
CA MET A 61 -5.98 1.71 0.68
C MET A 61 -7.31 1.79 1.46
N LEU A 62 -8.28 2.59 0.99
CA LEU A 62 -9.55 2.79 1.70
C LEU A 62 -10.60 1.72 1.41
N SER A 63 -10.38 0.90 0.38
CA SER A 63 -11.37 -0.07 -0.11
C SER A 63 -12.71 0.62 -0.48
N ASP A 64 -13.84 -0.06 -0.26
CA ASP A 64 -15.19 0.41 -0.53
C ASP A 64 -15.86 1.06 0.71
N TYR A 65 -17.01 1.70 0.54
CA TYR A 65 -17.84 2.29 1.61
C TYR A 65 -17.21 3.44 2.44
N TRP A 66 -16.19 4.12 1.94
CA TRP A 66 -15.72 5.38 2.52
C TRP A 66 -16.65 6.55 2.14
N GLY A 67 -16.79 7.54 3.02
CA GLY A 67 -17.65 8.71 2.79
C GLY A 67 -16.93 9.83 2.03
N ASP A 68 -17.69 10.70 1.35
CA ASP A 68 -17.20 11.87 0.59
C ASP A 68 -16.18 12.76 1.34
N GLU A 69 -16.17 12.71 2.68
CA GLU A 69 -15.27 13.48 3.55
C GLU A 69 -14.13 12.65 4.15
N ALA A 70 -13.73 11.55 3.49
CA ALA A 70 -12.58 10.75 3.92
C ALA A 70 -11.30 11.59 4.12
N CYS A 71 -11.12 12.64 3.31
CA CYS A 71 -10.19 13.73 3.58
C CYS A 71 -10.85 15.09 3.37
N PRO A 72 -10.33 16.15 4.02
CA PRO A 72 -10.71 17.53 3.73
C PRO A 72 -10.64 17.85 2.23
N GLY A 73 -11.68 18.50 1.71
CA GLY A 73 -11.74 18.93 0.31
C GLY A 73 -12.07 17.82 -0.70
N LYS A 74 -12.55 16.65 -0.25
CA LYS A 74 -12.90 15.50 -1.11
C LYS A 74 -11.72 14.98 -1.93
N THR A 75 -10.51 15.06 -1.37
CA THR A 75 -9.28 14.50 -1.93
C THR A 75 -8.91 13.19 -1.21
N PHE A 76 -7.74 12.63 -1.50
CA PHE A 76 -7.15 11.54 -0.70
C PHE A 76 -5.78 11.93 -0.15
N ASP A 77 -5.45 13.22 -0.17
CA ASP A 77 -4.11 13.72 0.12
C ASP A 77 -3.76 13.65 1.62
N CYS A 78 -4.76 13.48 2.49
CA CYS A 78 -4.55 13.29 3.92
C CYS A 78 -4.08 11.88 4.28
N ILE A 79 -4.09 10.96 3.31
CA ILE A 79 -3.70 9.57 3.48
C ILE A 79 -2.23 9.42 3.09
N GLU A 80 -1.39 9.08 4.06
CA GLU A 80 0.04 8.81 3.83
C GLU A 80 0.18 7.52 3.00
N THR A 81 0.92 7.57 1.89
CA THR A 81 1.18 6.38 1.07
C THR A 81 2.16 5.43 1.77
N ILE A 82 2.16 4.16 1.37
CA ILE A 82 3.15 3.18 1.87
C ILE A 82 4.58 3.64 1.58
N GLY A 83 4.82 4.22 0.40
CA GLY A 83 6.10 4.76 -0.01
C GLY A 83 6.60 5.88 0.92
N ASP A 84 5.73 6.85 1.19
CA ASP A 84 6.06 8.00 2.05
C ASP A 84 6.25 7.58 3.51
N ALA A 85 5.42 6.66 4.00
CA ALA A 85 5.56 6.08 5.34
C ALA A 85 6.90 5.33 5.51
N ILE A 86 7.32 4.57 4.49
CA ILE A 86 8.62 3.89 4.47
C ILE A 86 9.77 4.89 4.43
N GLU A 87 9.69 5.94 3.61
CA GLU A 87 10.69 7.01 3.56
C GLU A 87 10.90 7.66 4.93
N LYS A 88 9.80 8.04 5.58
CA LYS A 88 9.81 8.63 6.93
C LYS A 88 10.37 7.69 7.99
N ALA A 89 10.10 6.38 7.88
CA ALA A 89 10.61 5.36 8.80
C ALA A 89 12.10 5.05 8.58
N ASN A 90 12.59 5.13 7.34
CA ASN A 90 13.93 4.81 6.91
C ASN A 90 14.96 5.93 7.21
N LYS A 91 15.03 6.33 8.49
CA LYS A 91 15.91 7.43 8.94
C LYS A 91 17.36 7.22 8.51
N GLY A 92 17.92 8.21 7.82
CA GLY A 92 19.30 8.20 7.32
C GLY A 92 19.51 7.37 6.05
N GLY A 93 18.44 6.83 5.46
CA GLY A 93 18.48 6.07 4.22
C GLY A 93 17.95 6.87 3.03
N VAL A 94 17.77 6.18 1.91
CA VAL A 94 17.17 6.75 0.69
C VAL A 94 16.02 5.85 0.26
N THR A 95 14.84 6.41 0.07
CA THR A 95 13.70 5.68 -0.49
C THR A 95 13.44 6.18 -1.90
N VAL A 96 13.32 5.26 -2.86
CA VAL A 96 12.94 5.55 -4.25
C VAL A 96 11.66 4.80 -4.57
N GLN A 97 10.77 5.41 -5.34
CA GLN A 97 9.45 4.87 -5.62
C GLN A 97 9.21 4.70 -7.12
N SER A 98 8.49 3.64 -7.52
CA SER A 98 8.02 3.46 -8.90
C SER A 98 6.86 2.49 -8.97
N MET A 99 5.74 2.88 -9.61
CA MET A 99 4.60 1.97 -9.80
C MET A 99 4.99 0.71 -10.59
N GLY A 100 5.82 0.84 -11.63
CA GLY A 100 6.23 -0.27 -12.50
C GLY A 100 5.15 -0.77 -13.45
N VAL A 101 3.91 -0.95 -12.98
CA VAL A 101 2.69 -1.26 -13.73
C VAL A 101 1.48 -0.61 -13.04
N ASP A 102 0.33 -0.52 -13.72
CA ASP A 102 -0.96 -0.22 -13.07
C ASP A 102 -1.62 -1.51 -12.54
N ILE A 103 -2.69 -1.37 -11.73
CA ILE A 103 -3.42 -2.50 -11.11
C ILE A 103 -3.81 -3.55 -12.16
N ASN A 104 -4.48 -3.15 -13.24
CA ASN A 104 -4.92 -4.06 -14.28
C ASN A 104 -4.56 -3.51 -15.67
N SER A 105 -3.28 -3.63 -16.03
CA SER A 105 -2.74 -3.10 -17.28
C SER A 105 -1.88 -4.12 -18.00
N THR A 106 -1.85 -4.01 -19.33
CA THR A 106 -0.95 -4.72 -20.25
C THR A 106 0.26 -3.87 -20.66
N ASP A 107 0.38 -2.65 -20.12
CA ASP A 107 1.52 -1.77 -20.38
C ASP A 107 2.74 -2.16 -19.54
N ALA A 108 3.78 -2.64 -20.23
CA ALA A 108 5.06 -3.03 -19.62
C ALA A 108 6.11 -1.91 -19.66
N SER A 109 5.78 -0.71 -20.18
CA SER A 109 6.74 0.37 -20.46
C SER A 109 7.52 0.85 -19.23
N ARG A 110 6.90 0.79 -18.04
CA ARG A 110 7.50 1.23 -16.77
C ARG A 110 8.28 0.14 -16.04
N ILE A 111 8.20 -1.13 -16.47
CA ILE A 111 8.91 -2.25 -15.85
C ILE A 111 10.44 -2.07 -15.90
N PRO A 112 11.07 -1.68 -17.02
CA PRO A 112 12.53 -1.47 -17.06
C PRO A 112 13.02 -0.45 -16.04
N HIS A 113 12.28 0.64 -15.84
CA HIS A 113 12.61 1.66 -14.85
C HIS A 113 12.52 1.10 -13.42
N ALA A 114 11.44 0.37 -13.10
CA ALA A 114 11.29 -0.29 -11.81
C ALA A 114 12.44 -1.28 -11.51
N LEU A 115 12.87 -2.07 -12.51
CA LEU A 115 14.00 -2.99 -12.36
C LEU A 115 15.33 -2.26 -12.14
N SER A 116 15.54 -1.12 -12.82
CA SER A 116 16.72 -0.29 -12.61
C SER A 116 16.78 0.23 -11.16
N LEU A 117 15.67 0.71 -10.62
CA LEU A 117 15.59 1.17 -9.23
C LEU A 117 15.82 0.02 -8.25
N ALA A 118 15.18 -1.13 -8.46
CA ALA A 118 15.37 -2.32 -7.63
C ALA A 118 16.83 -2.80 -7.60
N ASN A 119 17.49 -2.84 -8.76
CA ASN A 119 18.86 -3.29 -8.85
C ASN A 119 19.84 -2.33 -8.13
N GLY A 120 19.55 -1.04 -8.18
CA GLY A 120 20.31 0.02 -7.54
C GLY A 120 20.02 0.22 -6.05
N SER A 121 19.16 -0.60 -5.45
CA SER A 121 18.77 -0.53 -4.02
C SER A 121 19.28 -1.74 -3.24
N ASP A 122 19.36 -1.58 -1.91
CA ASP A 122 19.77 -2.62 -0.97
C ASP A 122 18.63 -3.61 -0.70
N ALA A 123 17.39 -3.11 -0.69
CA ALA A 123 16.18 -3.91 -0.52
C ALA A 123 15.04 -3.37 -1.40
N VAL A 124 14.07 -4.24 -1.68
CA VAL A 124 12.85 -3.90 -2.42
C VAL A 124 11.64 -4.13 -1.52
N VAL A 125 10.74 -3.16 -1.48
CA VAL A 125 9.38 -3.33 -0.95
C VAL A 125 8.44 -3.33 -2.15
N LEU A 126 8.01 -4.51 -2.55
CA LEU A 126 7.11 -4.73 -3.68
C LEU A 126 5.67 -4.73 -3.17
N VAL A 127 4.86 -3.75 -3.57
CA VAL A 127 3.48 -3.57 -3.09
C VAL A 127 2.50 -3.77 -4.23
N LEU A 128 1.82 -4.91 -4.22
CA LEU A 128 0.89 -5.36 -5.26
C LEU A 128 -0.51 -5.50 -4.68
N GLY A 129 -1.49 -5.76 -5.53
CA GLY A 129 -2.83 -6.11 -5.08
C GLY A 129 -3.92 -5.66 -6.04
N ILE A 130 -5.06 -5.33 -5.49
CA ILE A 130 -6.27 -4.93 -6.21
C ILE A 130 -6.89 -3.69 -5.56
N ASP A 131 -7.80 -3.05 -6.27
CA ASP A 131 -8.57 -1.91 -5.78
C ASP A 131 -10.02 -1.98 -6.31
N MET A 132 -10.77 -0.89 -6.14
CA MET A 132 -12.17 -0.79 -6.57
C MET A 132 -12.37 -0.92 -8.10
N THR A 133 -11.32 -0.95 -8.92
CA THR A 133 -11.43 -1.27 -10.35
C THR A 133 -11.61 -2.77 -10.60
N ILE A 134 -11.40 -3.60 -9.57
CA ILE A 134 -11.43 -5.06 -9.63
C ILE A 134 -12.45 -5.64 -8.65
N GLU A 135 -12.55 -5.09 -7.43
CA GLU A 135 -13.51 -5.53 -6.41
C GLU A 135 -14.39 -4.35 -5.95
N VAL A 136 -15.68 -4.41 -6.24
CA VAL A 136 -16.64 -3.36 -5.85
C VAL A 136 -18.03 -3.95 -5.73
N GLU A 137 -18.91 -3.30 -4.98
CA GLU A 137 -20.31 -3.71 -4.87
C GLU A 137 -20.94 -4.07 -6.23
N GLY A 138 -21.61 -5.22 -6.26
CA GLY A 138 -22.25 -5.74 -7.47
C GLY A 138 -21.30 -6.32 -8.51
N THR A 139 -19.99 -6.38 -8.23
CA THR A 139 -18.98 -6.92 -9.14
C THR A 139 -18.14 -8.00 -8.46
N ASP A 140 -18.51 -9.26 -8.70
CA ASP A 140 -17.72 -10.40 -8.28
C ASP A 140 -16.54 -10.63 -9.25
N ARG A 141 -15.40 -11.04 -8.69
CA ARG A 141 -14.26 -11.48 -9.50
C ARG A 141 -14.49 -12.91 -10.01
N THR A 142 -14.10 -13.16 -11.25
CA THR A 142 -14.09 -14.50 -11.85
C THR A 142 -12.73 -15.20 -11.75
N ASP A 143 -11.70 -14.45 -11.36
CA ASP A 143 -10.33 -14.90 -11.14
C ASP A 143 -9.79 -14.26 -9.85
N ILE A 144 -9.07 -15.05 -9.07
CA ILE A 144 -8.46 -14.65 -7.80
C ILE A 144 -6.95 -14.41 -7.93
N THR A 145 -6.38 -14.47 -9.12
CA THR A 145 -4.97 -14.10 -9.35
C THR A 145 -4.75 -12.59 -9.34
N LEU A 146 -3.48 -12.17 -9.20
CA LEU A 146 -3.08 -10.77 -9.37
C LEU A 146 -3.35 -10.29 -10.81
N PRO A 147 -4.07 -9.17 -11.00
CA PRO A 147 -4.46 -8.70 -12.33
C PRO A 147 -3.30 -8.10 -13.14
N GLY A 148 -3.55 -8.01 -14.45
CA GLY A 148 -2.65 -7.38 -15.42
C GLY A 148 -1.22 -7.95 -15.39
N LEU A 149 -0.24 -7.06 -15.48
CA LEU A 149 1.19 -7.41 -15.49
C LEU A 149 1.86 -7.41 -14.11
N GLN A 150 1.09 -7.35 -13.01
CA GLN A 150 1.65 -7.45 -11.66
C GLN A 150 2.44 -8.75 -11.43
N PRO A 151 1.98 -9.94 -11.87
CA PRO A 151 2.77 -11.18 -11.76
C PRO A 151 4.09 -11.12 -12.53
N LEU A 152 4.11 -10.48 -13.70
CA LEU A 152 5.32 -10.31 -14.50
C LEU A 152 6.32 -9.40 -13.78
N LEU A 153 5.85 -8.27 -13.23
CA LEU A 153 6.68 -7.36 -12.43
C LEU A 153 7.27 -8.11 -11.22
N ALA A 154 6.44 -8.84 -10.47
CA ALA A 154 6.88 -9.63 -9.32
C ALA A 154 7.95 -10.65 -9.70
N SER A 155 7.71 -11.43 -10.76
CA SER A 155 8.66 -12.42 -11.25
C SER A 155 10.02 -11.80 -11.59
N LYS A 156 10.02 -10.66 -12.28
CA LYS A 156 11.27 -9.98 -12.66
C LYS A 156 12.01 -9.39 -11.47
N ILE A 157 11.30 -8.81 -10.50
CA ILE A 157 11.90 -8.27 -9.26
C ILE A 157 12.52 -9.38 -8.41
N LEU A 158 11.79 -10.48 -8.19
CA LEU A 158 12.27 -11.60 -7.37
C LEU A 158 13.52 -12.26 -7.99
N ARG A 159 13.61 -12.31 -9.33
CA ARG A 159 14.79 -12.84 -10.04
C ARG A 159 16.07 -12.00 -9.84
N LEU A 160 15.97 -10.77 -9.36
CA LEU A 160 17.15 -9.95 -9.03
C LEU A 160 17.89 -10.47 -7.79
N GLY A 161 17.27 -11.33 -6.97
CA GLY A 161 17.88 -11.88 -5.77
C GLY A 161 18.12 -10.87 -4.65
N LYS A 162 17.49 -9.69 -4.74
CA LYS A 162 17.54 -8.67 -3.68
C LYS A 162 16.64 -9.07 -2.50
N PRO A 163 16.99 -8.72 -1.25
CA PRO A 163 16.06 -8.77 -0.12
C PRO A 163 14.75 -8.08 -0.52
N THR A 164 13.67 -8.85 -0.60
CA THR A 164 12.37 -8.37 -1.12
C THR A 164 11.28 -8.65 -0.11
N VAL A 165 10.56 -7.60 0.28
CA VAL A 165 9.33 -7.66 1.05
C VAL A 165 8.17 -7.50 0.08
N LEU A 166 7.32 -8.52 -0.04
CA LEU A 166 6.08 -8.44 -0.82
C LEU A 166 4.93 -8.07 0.11
N GLY A 167 4.34 -6.89 -0.09
CA GLY A 167 3.09 -6.47 0.52
C GLY A 167 1.93 -6.65 -0.45
N LEU A 168 0.80 -7.16 0.04
CA LEU A 168 -0.44 -7.29 -0.70
C LEU A 168 -1.50 -6.37 -0.08
N VAL A 169 -2.10 -5.51 -0.89
CA VAL A 169 -3.21 -4.61 -0.51
C VAL A 169 -4.44 -5.04 -1.30
N ASN A 170 -5.39 -5.66 -0.61
CA ASN A 170 -6.58 -6.28 -1.19
C ASN A 170 -7.65 -6.51 -0.12
N GLY A 171 -8.92 -6.33 -0.45
CA GLY A 171 -10.07 -6.65 0.41
C GLY A 171 -10.35 -8.15 0.49
N VAL A 172 -10.16 -8.88 -0.62
CA VAL A 172 -10.32 -10.34 -0.67
C VAL A 172 -9.05 -11.08 -1.13
N MET A 173 -8.99 -12.40 -0.90
CA MET A 173 -7.80 -13.23 -1.13
C MET A 173 -7.29 -13.18 -2.58
N LEU A 174 -5.95 -13.22 -2.73
CA LEU A 174 -5.27 -13.40 -4.01
C LEU A 174 -4.50 -14.74 -4.00
N ALA A 175 -4.49 -15.46 -5.13
CA ALA A 175 -3.79 -16.73 -5.32
C ALA A 175 -2.47 -16.60 -6.10
#